data_AF-A0A2T5RFC7-F1
#
_entry.id   AF-A0A2T5RFC7-F1
#
_cell.length_a   1.000
_cell.length_b   1.000
_cell.length_c   1.000
_cell.angle_alpha   90.00
_cell.angle_beta   90.00
_cell.angle_gamma   90.00
#
_symmetry.space_group_name_H-M   'P 1'
#
loop_
_entity.id
_entity.type
_entity.pdbx_description
1 polymer ?
#
loop_
_entity_poly.entity_id
_entity_poly.type
_entity_poly.pdbx_seq_one_letter_code
_entity_poly.pdbx_strand_id
1 'polypeptide(L)'
;MPKADRIKPTQDSIGTYLDNLKNKKYQIPTFQREVVWEEDNVKKLWDSIYKFYPIGSILVWKTGVKLQNYRNIGGHDISDDQNKSEYQYILDGQQRTTSLLTSLYGGSIEGREDFDPTLYVDITISEENDDTYKKRFLFWNDIDDKNGSIKRNIPRRKKYEKNLIVKLNDIKENFNEVEKNIHEEGYVEYDHEYRNNLRNIKNVTSIA
;
A
#
# COMPACT_ATOMS: atom_id res chain seq x y z
N MET A 1 43.28 -7.09 1.32
CA MET A 1 42.06 -7.42 2.09
C MET A 1 40.87 -6.92 1.29
N PRO A 2 39.84 -7.74 1.02
CA PRO A 2 38.62 -7.20 0.46
C PRO A 2 38.08 -6.19 1.48
N LYS A 3 37.80 -4.95 1.06
CA LYS A 3 37.09 -3.99 1.91
C LYS A 3 35.79 -4.66 2.31
N ALA A 4 35.59 -4.91 3.60
CA ALA A 4 34.32 -5.40 4.08
C ALA A 4 33.23 -4.45 3.58
N ASP A 5 32.30 -4.95 2.77
CA ASP A 5 31.14 -4.19 2.34
C ASP A 5 30.38 -3.79 3.60
N ARG A 6 30.43 -2.49 3.91
CA ARG A 6 29.78 -1.94 5.10
C ARG A 6 28.28 -1.80 4.81
N ILE A 7 27.46 -2.00 5.84
CA ILE A 7 26.05 -1.63 5.81
C ILE A 7 25.96 -0.13 5.49
N LYS A 8 25.22 0.22 4.44
CA LYS A 8 25.01 1.60 4.00
C LYS A 8 23.53 1.95 4.12
N PRO A 9 23.13 2.89 5.00
CA PRO A 9 21.78 3.41 4.99
C PRO A 9 21.59 4.30 3.76
N THR A 10 20.46 4.13 3.07
CA THR A 10 19.98 5.03 2.02
C THR A 10 18.59 5.51 2.40
N GLN A 11 18.23 6.69 1.93
CA GLN A 11 16.89 7.25 2.10
C GLN A 11 16.24 7.39 0.73
N ASP A 12 15.18 6.61 0.51
CA ASP A 12 14.34 6.70 -0.67
C ASP A 12 12.91 6.99 -0.20
N SER A 13 12.12 7.74 -0.99
CA SER A 13 10.68 7.82 -0.74
C SER A 13 10.05 6.45 -0.97
N ILE A 14 8.94 6.17 -0.30
CA ILE A 14 8.20 4.91 -0.48
C ILE A 14 7.79 4.76 -1.97
N GLY A 15 7.45 5.85 -2.67
CA GLY A 15 7.10 5.86 -4.09
C GLY A 15 8.25 5.49 -4.98
N THR A 16 9.43 6.08 -4.76
CA THR A 16 10.65 5.66 -5.48
C THR A 16 11.00 4.20 -5.21
N TYR A 17 10.78 3.73 -3.97
CA TYR A 17 11.00 2.34 -3.61
C TYR A 17 10.02 1.39 -4.34
N LEU A 18 8.73 1.69 -4.38
CA LEU A 18 7.73 0.89 -5.09
C LEU A 18 7.93 0.95 -6.61
N ASP A 19 8.29 2.09 -7.17
CA ASP A 19 8.62 2.23 -8.60
C ASP A 19 9.83 1.37 -8.97
N ASN A 20 10.89 1.38 -8.14
CA ASN A 20 12.04 0.50 -8.33
C ASN A 20 11.64 -0.99 -8.29
N LEU A 21 10.69 -1.35 -7.43
CA LEU A 21 10.18 -2.72 -7.34
C LEU A 21 9.38 -3.11 -8.59
N LYS A 22 8.46 -2.25 -9.05
CA LYS A 22 7.70 -2.44 -10.30
C LYS A 22 8.60 -2.49 -11.54
N ASN A 23 9.69 -1.73 -11.53
CA ASN A 23 10.73 -1.75 -12.57
C ASN A 23 11.72 -2.92 -12.40
N LYS A 24 11.40 -3.93 -11.58
CA LYS A 24 12.15 -5.19 -11.44
C LYS A 24 13.60 -4.99 -10.98
N LYS A 25 13.86 -3.88 -10.27
CA LYS A 25 15.18 -3.56 -9.69
C LYS A 25 15.45 -4.40 -8.45
N TYR A 26 14.41 -4.66 -7.66
CA TYR A 26 14.46 -5.50 -6.47
C TYR A 26 13.90 -6.89 -6.76
N GLN A 27 14.52 -7.89 -6.14
CA GLN A 27 14.12 -9.28 -6.23
C GLN A 27 13.93 -9.84 -4.82
N ILE A 28 13.17 -10.93 -4.69
CA ILE A 28 12.97 -11.62 -3.41
C ILE A 28 13.56 -13.03 -3.52
N PRO A 29 14.54 -13.40 -2.69
CA PRO A 29 15.08 -14.75 -2.69
C PRO A 29 14.05 -15.80 -2.28
N THR A 30 14.14 -17.01 -2.83
CA THR A 30 13.19 -18.12 -2.55
C THR A 30 13.23 -18.67 -1.12
N PHE A 31 14.27 -18.35 -0.34
CA PHE A 31 14.37 -18.77 1.07
C PHE A 31 13.58 -17.88 2.03
N GLN A 32 12.94 -16.82 1.51
CA GLN A 32 12.03 -16.01 2.31
C GLN A 32 10.74 -16.75 2.64
N ARG A 33 10.09 -16.34 3.72
CA ARG A 33 8.82 -16.93 4.16
C ARG A 33 7.66 -16.37 3.35
N GLU A 34 6.57 -17.12 3.33
CA GLU A 34 5.29 -16.67 2.77
C GLU A 34 4.74 -15.43 3.49
N VAL A 35 3.82 -14.75 2.81
CA VAL A 35 3.15 -13.57 3.35
C VAL A 35 2.08 -13.99 4.35
N VAL A 36 2.28 -13.65 5.62
CA VAL A 36 1.40 -14.04 6.74
C VAL A 36 0.71 -12.85 7.42
N TRP A 37 0.89 -11.64 6.87
CA TRP A 37 0.21 -10.45 7.41
C TRP A 37 -1.28 -10.50 7.10
N GLU A 38 -2.07 -10.28 8.16
CA GLU A 38 -3.52 -10.13 8.06
C GLU A 38 -3.90 -8.69 7.72
N GLU A 39 -5.18 -8.50 7.37
CA GLU A 39 -5.74 -7.18 7.05
C GLU A 39 -5.41 -6.11 8.11
N ASP A 40 -5.46 -6.45 9.40
CA ASP A 40 -5.17 -5.51 10.50
C ASP A 40 -3.70 -5.04 10.49
N ASN A 41 -2.75 -5.91 10.12
CA ASN A 41 -1.34 -5.53 9.98
C ASN A 41 -1.15 -4.50 8.86
N VAL A 42 -1.84 -4.71 7.73
CA VAL A 42 -1.79 -3.79 6.58
C VAL A 42 -2.38 -2.43 6.95
N LYS A 43 -3.55 -2.40 7.60
CA LYS A 43 -4.19 -1.15 8.03
C LYS A 43 -3.32 -0.39 9.05
N LYS A 44 -2.68 -1.09 9.99
CA LYS A 44 -1.71 -0.49 10.94
C LYS A 44 -0.47 0.09 10.25
N LEU A 45 0.05 -0.58 9.22
CA LEU A 45 1.14 -0.04 8.43
C LEU A 45 0.74 1.29 7.78
N TRP A 46 -0.41 1.33 7.12
CA TRP A 46 -0.91 2.56 6.48
C TRP A 46 -1.23 3.66 7.47
N ASP A 47 -1.74 3.33 8.66
CA ASP A 47 -1.94 4.32 9.74
C ASP A 47 -0.63 4.90 10.25
N SER A 48 0.41 4.06 10.37
CA SER A 48 1.74 4.54 10.74
C SER A 48 2.29 5.50 9.68
N ILE A 49 2.10 5.22 8.39
CA ILE A 49 2.51 6.12 7.30
C ILE A 49 1.70 7.42 7.34
N TYR A 50 0.38 7.31 7.52
CA TYR A 50 -0.51 8.46 7.61
C TYR A 50 -0.14 9.41 8.76
N LYS A 51 0.25 8.85 9.91
CA LYS A 51 0.68 9.61 11.10
C LYS A 51 2.15 10.02 11.06
N PHE A 52 2.87 9.76 9.96
CA PHE A 52 4.31 9.98 9.83
C PHE A 52 5.15 9.28 10.90
N TYR A 53 4.68 8.12 11.38
CA TYR A 53 5.41 7.28 12.33
C TYR A 53 6.45 6.42 11.60
N PRO A 54 7.60 6.12 12.24
CA PRO A 54 8.60 5.23 11.65
C PRO A 54 8.04 3.83 11.39
N ILE A 55 8.14 3.37 10.14
CA ILE A 55 7.70 2.02 9.72
C ILE A 55 8.86 1.01 9.66
N GLY A 56 10.02 1.36 10.22
CA GLY A 56 11.26 0.59 10.18
C GLY A 56 12.04 0.78 8.87
N SER A 57 13.01 -0.11 8.63
CA SER A 57 13.84 -0.11 7.41
C SER A 57 13.56 -1.33 6.54
N ILE A 58 13.93 -1.26 5.25
CA ILE A 58 13.98 -2.40 4.34
C ILE A 58 15.45 -2.80 4.18
N LEU A 59 15.78 -4.08 4.35
CA LEU A 59 17.15 -4.57 4.15
C LEU A 59 17.31 -5.07 2.73
N VAL A 60 18.23 -4.47 1.97
CA VAL A 60 18.56 -4.87 0.60
C VAL A 60 20.01 -5.35 0.52
N TRP A 61 20.21 -6.54 -0.03
CA TRP A 61 21.54 -7.10 -0.32
C TRP A 61 21.89 -6.91 -1.78
N LYS A 62 23.00 -6.20 -2.02
CA LYS A 62 23.58 -6.01 -3.36
C LYS A 62 24.68 -7.04 -3.60
N THR A 63 24.61 -7.76 -4.71
CA THR A 63 25.56 -8.82 -5.05
C THR A 63 25.65 -9.03 -6.55
N GLY A 64 26.82 -9.44 -7.05
CA GLY A 64 26.97 -9.91 -8.44
C GLY A 64 26.47 -11.35 -8.65
N VAL A 65 26.10 -12.05 -7.57
CA VAL A 65 25.65 -13.44 -7.61
C VAL A 65 24.15 -13.50 -7.84
N LYS A 66 23.73 -14.18 -8.91
CA LYS A 66 22.33 -14.47 -9.18
C LYS A 66 21.84 -15.59 -8.26
N LEU A 67 20.82 -15.32 -7.46
CA LEU A 67 20.14 -16.29 -6.61
C LEU A 67 18.87 -16.81 -7.30
N GLN A 68 18.37 -17.94 -6.81
CA GLN A 68 16.98 -18.32 -7.06
C GLN A 68 16.06 -17.31 -6.37
N ASN A 69 15.09 -16.79 -7.12
CA ASN A 69 14.18 -15.74 -6.68
C ASN A 69 12.73 -16.13 -6.97
N TYR A 70 11.81 -15.59 -6.18
CA TYR A 70 10.40 -15.61 -6.52
C TYR A 70 10.16 -14.79 -7.78
N ARG A 71 9.22 -15.27 -8.60
CA ARG A 71 8.84 -14.57 -9.84
C ARG A 71 7.88 -13.42 -9.58
N ASN A 72 7.14 -13.47 -8.48
CA ASN A 72 6.15 -12.44 -8.14
C ASN A 72 6.19 -12.07 -6.65
N ILE A 73 5.62 -10.91 -6.35
CA ILE A 73 5.29 -10.47 -4.99
C ILE A 73 3.90 -9.85 -5.03
N GLY A 74 2.97 -10.38 -4.23
CA GLY A 74 1.60 -9.86 -4.22
C GLY A 74 0.90 -9.93 -5.59
N GLY A 75 1.21 -10.93 -6.42
CA GLY A 75 0.68 -11.06 -7.78
C GLY A 75 1.38 -10.20 -8.84
N HIS A 76 2.35 -9.36 -8.47
CA HIS A 76 3.12 -8.53 -9.42
C HIS A 76 4.39 -9.24 -9.84
N ASP A 77 4.65 -9.31 -11.14
CA ASP A 77 5.88 -9.88 -11.69
C ASP A 77 7.09 -8.98 -11.35
N ILE A 78 8.01 -9.53 -10.57
CA ILE A 78 9.29 -8.89 -10.20
C ILE A 78 10.49 -9.65 -10.77
N SER A 79 10.24 -10.66 -11.60
CA SER A 79 11.32 -11.42 -12.24
C SER A 79 12.03 -10.55 -13.26
N ASP A 80 13.35 -10.47 -13.12
CA ASP A 80 14.23 -9.95 -14.15
C ASP A 80 15.16 -11.06 -14.63
N ASP A 81 14.85 -11.59 -15.82
CA ASP A 81 15.61 -12.66 -16.46
C ASP A 81 16.89 -12.16 -17.12
N GLN A 82 17.11 -10.84 -17.19
CA GLN A 82 18.34 -10.29 -17.75
C GLN A 82 19.55 -10.58 -16.86
N ASN A 83 20.65 -10.99 -17.48
CA ASN A 83 21.93 -11.12 -16.78
C ASN A 83 22.44 -9.72 -16.43
N LYS A 84 22.38 -9.38 -15.14
CA LYS A 84 22.90 -8.13 -14.60
C LYS A 84 24.27 -8.34 -13.97
N SER A 85 25.08 -7.28 -13.98
CA SER A 85 26.34 -7.22 -13.23
C SER A 85 26.11 -7.07 -11.71
N GLU A 86 24.94 -6.58 -11.30
CA GLU A 86 24.53 -6.41 -9.91
C GLU A 86 23.03 -6.77 -9.75
N TYR A 87 22.72 -7.55 -8.72
CA TYR A 87 21.38 -7.90 -8.26
C TYR A 87 21.13 -7.25 -6.90
N GLN A 88 19.86 -6.89 -6.63
CA GLN A 88 19.43 -6.30 -5.36
C GLN A 88 18.29 -7.14 -4.77
N TYR A 89 18.57 -7.82 -3.66
CA TYR A 89 17.64 -8.74 -3.01
C TYR A 89 17.06 -8.16 -1.73
N ILE A 90 15.74 -8.16 -1.57
CA ILE A 90 15.09 -7.80 -0.31
C ILE A 90 15.27 -8.96 0.67
N LEU A 91 15.96 -8.70 1.78
CA LEU A 91 16.23 -9.68 2.83
C LEU A 91 15.33 -9.51 4.06
N ASP A 92 14.85 -8.29 4.29
CA ASP A 92 13.87 -7.98 5.35
C ASP A 92 12.88 -6.93 4.85
N GLY A 93 11.67 -6.98 5.38
CA GLY A 93 10.59 -6.05 5.04
C GLY A 93 9.62 -6.54 3.97
N GLN A 94 9.73 -7.78 3.51
CA GLN A 94 8.84 -8.38 2.50
C GLN A 94 7.35 -8.18 2.79
N GLN A 95 6.90 -8.35 4.04
CA GLN A 95 5.49 -8.18 4.38
C GLN A 95 5.03 -6.74 4.17
N ARG A 96 5.85 -5.77 4.59
CA ARG A 96 5.61 -4.34 4.37
C ARG A 96 5.59 -4.02 2.89
N THR A 97 6.59 -4.50 2.16
CA THR A 97 6.70 -4.33 0.71
C THR A 97 5.48 -4.87 -0.04
N THR A 98 5.09 -6.11 0.26
CA THR A 98 3.90 -6.74 -0.34
C THR A 98 2.66 -5.93 -0.04
N SER A 99 2.45 -5.57 1.24
CA SER A 99 1.28 -4.81 1.67
C SER A 99 1.18 -3.45 0.98
N LEU A 100 2.28 -2.71 0.87
CA LEU A 100 2.31 -1.41 0.20
C LEU A 100 1.99 -1.54 -1.28
N LEU A 101 2.65 -2.49 -1.96
CA LEU A 101 2.46 -2.72 -3.37
C LEU A 101 1.03 -3.12 -3.69
N THR A 102 0.47 -4.08 -2.95
CA THR A 102 -0.87 -4.60 -3.25
C THR A 102 -1.99 -3.64 -2.84
N SER A 103 -1.79 -2.87 -1.77
CA SER A 103 -2.76 -1.86 -1.34
C SER A 103 -2.97 -0.77 -2.40
N LEU A 104 -1.90 -0.39 -3.10
CA LEU A 104 -1.92 0.62 -4.15
C LEU A 104 -2.25 0.04 -5.53
N TYR A 105 -1.64 -1.07 -5.91
CA TYR A 105 -1.71 -1.56 -7.29
C TYR A 105 -2.55 -2.83 -7.47
N GLY A 106 -3.25 -3.28 -6.42
CA GLY A 106 -4.00 -4.53 -6.43
C GLY A 106 -3.09 -5.75 -6.53
N GLY A 107 -3.57 -6.84 -7.10
CA GLY A 107 -2.82 -8.09 -7.25
C GLY A 107 -3.46 -9.22 -6.44
N SER A 108 -2.65 -10.17 -5.96
CA SER A 108 -3.13 -11.35 -5.24
C SER A 108 -2.17 -11.77 -4.13
N ILE A 109 -2.73 -12.32 -3.05
CA ILE A 109 -1.94 -12.89 -1.96
C ILE A 109 -2.01 -14.41 -2.07
N GLU A 110 -0.84 -15.07 -2.06
CA GLU A 110 -0.76 -16.54 -2.11
C GLU A 110 -1.58 -17.16 -0.97
N GLY A 111 -2.36 -18.19 -1.30
CA GLY A 111 -3.31 -18.81 -0.37
C GLY A 111 -4.59 -18.01 -0.08
N ARG A 112 -4.80 -16.84 -0.72
CA ARG A 112 -6.01 -16.00 -0.57
C ARG A 112 -6.56 -15.57 -1.94
N GLU A 113 -6.97 -16.54 -2.76
CA GLU A 113 -7.42 -16.28 -4.14
C GLU A 113 -8.65 -15.37 -4.24
N ASP A 114 -9.57 -15.46 -3.27
CA ASP A 114 -10.81 -14.65 -3.23
C ASP A 114 -10.64 -13.28 -2.54
N PHE A 115 -9.42 -12.90 -2.15
CA PHE A 115 -9.15 -11.65 -1.45
C PHE A 115 -8.59 -10.59 -2.40
N ASP A 116 -9.30 -9.46 -2.52
CA ASP A 116 -8.77 -8.25 -3.15
C ASP A 116 -7.93 -7.46 -2.13
N PRO A 117 -6.59 -7.38 -2.31
CA PRO A 117 -5.71 -6.69 -1.38
C PRO A 117 -5.68 -5.17 -1.58
N THR A 118 -6.52 -4.62 -2.47
CA THR A 118 -6.61 -3.19 -2.69
C THR A 118 -7.20 -2.48 -1.47
N LEU A 119 -6.57 -1.37 -1.07
CA LEU A 119 -6.99 -0.62 0.12
C LEU A 119 -7.78 0.62 -0.24
N TYR A 120 -8.78 0.91 0.59
CA TYR A 120 -9.64 2.08 0.53
C TYR A 120 -9.46 2.92 1.79
N VAL A 121 -9.78 4.21 1.70
CA VAL A 121 -9.78 5.15 2.82
C VAL A 121 -11.14 5.82 2.96
N ASP A 122 -11.68 5.87 4.19
CA ASP A 122 -12.83 6.69 4.56
C ASP A 122 -12.34 8.10 4.96
N ILE A 123 -12.53 9.07 4.06
CA ILE A 123 -12.05 10.45 4.25
C ILE A 123 -12.87 11.24 5.27
N THR A 124 -13.97 10.67 5.78
CA THR A 124 -14.82 11.29 6.80
C THR A 124 -14.33 11.04 8.22
N ILE A 125 -13.29 10.20 8.37
CA ILE A 125 -12.74 9.82 9.67
C ILE A 125 -11.65 10.81 10.08
N SER A 126 -11.96 11.69 11.04
CA SER A 126 -11.04 12.67 11.60
C SER A 126 -10.66 12.45 13.07
N GLU A 127 -11.42 11.62 13.80
CA GLU A 127 -11.09 11.27 15.17
C GLU A 127 -9.78 10.48 15.25
N GLU A 128 -8.89 10.84 16.18
CA GLU A 128 -7.64 10.11 16.42
C GLU A 128 -7.72 9.33 17.74
N ASN A 129 -7.72 8.01 17.65
CA ASN A 129 -7.52 7.07 18.75
C ASN A 129 -6.79 5.82 18.24
N ASP A 130 -6.48 4.89 19.15
CA ASP A 130 -5.69 3.69 18.84
C ASP A 130 -6.37 2.75 17.83
N ASP A 131 -7.70 2.80 17.67
CA ASP A 131 -8.47 1.93 16.79
C ASP A 131 -9.03 2.65 15.55
N THR A 132 -8.78 3.96 15.40
CA THR A 132 -9.25 4.77 14.27
C THR A 132 -8.88 4.13 12.92
N TYR A 133 -7.69 3.55 12.84
CA TYR A 133 -7.17 2.92 11.62
C TYR A 133 -8.11 1.85 11.05
N LYS A 134 -8.86 1.13 11.89
CA LYS A 134 -9.82 0.10 11.47
C LYS A 134 -11.04 0.66 10.74
N LYS A 135 -11.37 1.93 11.02
CA LYS A 135 -12.47 2.66 10.37
C LYS A 135 -11.97 3.44 9.16
N ARG A 136 -10.75 3.99 9.25
CA ARG A 136 -10.11 4.81 8.22
C ARG A 136 -9.69 3.96 7.03
N PHE A 137 -8.97 2.87 7.24
CA PHE A 137 -8.48 2.00 6.17
C PHE A 137 -9.32 0.75 6.06
N LEU A 138 -9.80 0.45 4.86
CA LEU A 138 -10.84 -0.55 4.60
C LEU A 138 -10.44 -1.42 3.41
N PHE A 139 -10.68 -2.72 3.50
CA PHE A 139 -10.69 -3.61 2.34
C PHE A 139 -12.11 -3.67 1.76
N TRP A 140 -12.26 -4.24 0.56
CA TRP A 140 -13.57 -4.35 -0.08
C TRP A 140 -14.59 -5.09 0.81
N ASN A 141 -14.17 -6.14 1.52
CA ASN A 141 -15.01 -6.91 2.44
C ASN A 141 -15.56 -6.08 3.63
N ASP A 142 -14.92 -4.95 3.96
CA ASP A 142 -15.43 -4.01 4.96
C ASP A 142 -16.54 -3.10 4.41
N ILE A 143 -16.61 -2.93 3.09
CA ILE A 143 -17.47 -1.98 2.38
C ILE A 143 -18.67 -2.70 1.75
N ASP A 144 -18.43 -3.85 1.11
CA ASP A 144 -19.45 -4.62 0.40
C ASP A 144 -20.54 -5.07 1.36
N ASP A 145 -21.76 -4.57 1.14
CA ASP A 145 -22.92 -4.96 1.93
C ASP A 145 -23.67 -6.16 1.34
N LYS A 146 -23.16 -6.73 0.24
CA LYS A 146 -23.79 -7.82 -0.53
C LYS A 146 -25.27 -7.52 -0.79
N ASN A 147 -25.52 -6.37 -1.42
CA ASN A 147 -26.87 -5.86 -1.73
C ASN A 147 -27.75 -5.72 -0.48
N GLY A 148 -27.17 -5.16 0.58
CA GLY A 148 -27.85 -4.91 1.85
C GLY A 148 -28.01 -6.14 2.78
N SER A 149 -27.52 -7.32 2.40
CA SER A 149 -27.58 -8.51 3.26
C SER A 149 -26.64 -8.40 4.48
N ILE A 150 -25.51 -7.71 4.35
CA ILE A 150 -24.58 -7.43 5.44
C ILE A 150 -24.89 -6.06 6.05
N LYS A 151 -25.83 -6.04 7.00
CA LYS A 151 -26.32 -4.80 7.63
C LYS A 151 -25.24 -3.89 8.20
N ARG A 152 -24.18 -4.47 8.78
CA ARG A 152 -23.05 -3.72 9.36
C ARG A 152 -22.24 -2.93 8.31
N ASN A 153 -22.26 -3.35 7.04
CA ASN A 153 -21.51 -2.71 5.96
C ASN A 153 -22.33 -1.64 5.23
N ILE A 154 -23.67 -1.64 5.35
CA ILE A 154 -24.56 -0.65 4.71
C ILE A 154 -24.08 0.81 4.88
N PRO A 155 -23.69 1.28 6.09
CA PRO A 155 -23.22 2.66 6.24
C PRO A 155 -21.96 2.96 5.41
N ARG A 156 -21.02 2.01 5.35
CA ARG A 156 -19.80 2.14 4.55
C ARG A 156 -20.11 2.07 3.06
N ARG A 157 -20.98 1.14 2.64
CA ARG A 157 -21.46 1.06 1.26
C ARG A 157 -22.05 2.38 0.76
N LYS A 158 -22.91 3.02 1.58
CA LYS A 158 -23.48 4.34 1.27
C LYS A 158 -22.43 5.44 1.15
N LYS A 159 -21.40 5.44 1.99
CA LYS A 159 -20.29 6.40 1.89
C LYS A 159 -19.46 6.17 0.61
N TYR A 160 -19.21 4.91 0.27
CA TYR A 160 -18.52 4.55 -0.97
C TYR A 160 -19.29 5.03 -2.21
N GLU A 161 -20.61 4.84 -2.25
CA GLU A 161 -21.48 5.32 -3.34
C GLU A 161 -21.51 6.85 -3.48
N LYS A 162 -21.19 7.57 -2.39
CA LYS A 162 -21.06 9.03 -2.34
C LYS A 162 -19.61 9.50 -2.49
N ASN A 163 -18.69 8.67 -2.98
CA ASN A 163 -17.28 9.04 -3.17
C ASN A 163 -16.53 9.45 -1.88
N LEU A 164 -17.05 9.09 -0.70
CA LEU A 164 -16.45 9.37 0.61
C LEU A 164 -15.55 8.24 1.13
N ILE A 165 -15.67 7.05 0.52
CA ILE A 165 -14.69 5.98 0.68
C ILE A 165 -14.02 5.78 -0.67
N VAL A 166 -12.72 6.00 -0.73
CA VAL A 166 -11.98 6.09 -1.99
C VAL A 166 -10.83 5.09 -2.01
N LYS A 167 -10.61 4.44 -3.16
CA LYS A 167 -9.47 3.54 -3.36
C LYS A 167 -8.16 4.34 -3.33
N LEU A 168 -7.14 3.86 -2.63
CA LEU A 168 -5.85 4.57 -2.52
C LEU A 168 -5.19 4.81 -3.89
N ASN A 169 -5.32 3.85 -4.81
CA ASN A 169 -4.84 4.01 -6.18
C ASN A 169 -5.46 5.21 -6.89
N ASP A 170 -6.77 5.41 -6.73
CA ASP A 170 -7.48 6.49 -7.42
C ASP A 170 -7.04 7.85 -6.85
N ILE A 171 -6.75 7.93 -5.56
CA ILE A 171 -6.11 9.12 -4.96
C ILE A 171 -4.71 9.33 -5.55
N LYS A 172 -3.92 8.26 -5.71
CA LYS A 172 -2.55 8.35 -6.25
C LYS A 172 -2.54 8.82 -7.71
N GLU A 173 -3.32 8.17 -8.58
CA GLU A 173 -3.24 8.34 -10.04
C GLU A 173 -4.26 9.35 -10.58
N ASN A 174 -5.44 9.47 -9.96
CA ASN A 174 -6.60 10.21 -10.48
C ASN A 174 -7.09 11.30 -9.51
N PHE A 175 -6.18 11.92 -8.75
CA PHE A 175 -6.51 12.83 -7.66
C PHE A 175 -7.55 13.92 -8.02
N ASN A 176 -7.37 14.58 -9.17
CA ASN A 176 -8.23 15.68 -9.59
C ASN A 176 -9.68 15.22 -9.84
N GLU A 177 -9.86 14.01 -10.38
CA GLU A 177 -11.18 13.41 -10.60
C GLU A 177 -11.84 13.07 -9.26
N VAL A 178 -11.08 12.47 -8.33
CA VAL A 178 -11.57 12.15 -6.98
C VAL A 178 -11.98 13.42 -6.23
N GLU A 179 -11.16 14.46 -6.27
CA GLU A 179 -11.45 15.73 -5.62
C GLU A 179 -12.69 16.41 -6.20
N LYS A 180 -12.86 16.35 -7.54
CA LYS A 180 -14.04 16.85 -8.24
C LYS A 180 -15.31 16.11 -7.79
N ASN A 181 -15.28 14.79 -7.68
CA ASN A 181 -16.44 14.01 -7.25
C ASN A 181 -16.90 14.41 -5.83
N ILE A 182 -15.98 14.64 -4.90
CA ILE A 182 -16.31 15.10 -3.55
C ILE A 182 -16.93 16.51 -3.58
N HIS A 183 -16.43 17.39 -4.44
CA HIS A 183 -17.02 18.72 -4.63
C HIS A 183 -18.46 18.61 -5.16
N GLU A 184 -18.72 17.73 -6.13
CA GLU A 184 -20.05 17.49 -6.71
C GLU A 184 -21.06 16.87 -5.72
N GLU A 185 -20.58 16.12 -4.72
CA GLU A 185 -21.39 15.60 -3.60
C GLU A 185 -21.80 16.68 -2.58
N GLY A 186 -21.41 17.93 -2.80
CA GLY A 186 -21.79 19.09 -1.99
C GLY A 186 -20.73 19.55 -0.99
N TYR A 187 -19.55 18.92 -0.97
CA TYR A 187 -18.42 19.32 -0.12
C TYR A 187 -17.56 20.37 -0.84
N VAL A 188 -18.18 21.53 -1.13
CA VAL A 188 -17.65 22.56 -2.04
C VAL A 188 -16.46 23.31 -1.47
N GLU A 189 -16.50 23.64 -0.17
CA GLU A 189 -15.49 24.46 0.50
C GLU A 189 -14.10 23.82 0.38
N TYR A 190 -13.09 24.59 -0.05
CA TYR A 190 -11.75 24.06 -0.26
C TYR A 190 -11.17 23.52 1.05
N ASP A 191 -11.40 24.23 2.15
CA ASP A 191 -10.99 23.90 3.52
C ASP A 191 -11.94 22.93 4.25
N HIS A 192 -12.94 22.38 3.56
CA HIS A 192 -13.77 21.32 4.11
C HIS A 192 -12.91 20.15 4.61
N GLU A 193 -13.24 19.63 5.78
CA GLU A 193 -12.49 18.58 6.48
C GLU A 193 -12.19 17.37 5.60
N TYR A 194 -13.18 16.90 4.82
CA TYR A 194 -13.02 15.73 3.94
C TYR A 194 -12.03 15.99 2.81
N ARG A 195 -11.99 17.22 2.27
CA ARG A 195 -11.04 17.60 1.22
C ARG A 195 -9.63 17.78 1.79
N ASN A 196 -9.51 18.30 3.02
CA ASN A 196 -8.25 18.30 3.75
C ASN A 196 -7.72 16.87 3.96
N ASN A 197 -8.57 15.96 4.44
CA ASN A 197 -8.22 14.55 4.65
C ASN A 197 -7.81 13.88 3.33
N LEU A 198 -8.53 14.12 2.24
CA LEU A 198 -8.16 13.63 0.92
C LEU A 198 -6.76 14.11 0.50
N ARG A 199 -6.45 15.40 0.65
CA ARG A 199 -5.13 15.96 0.34
C ARG A 199 -4.03 15.39 1.22
N ASN A 200 -4.30 15.16 2.51
CA ASN A 200 -3.36 14.50 3.41
C ASN A 200 -3.03 13.08 2.94
N ILE A 201 -4.05 12.31 2.53
CA ILE A 201 -3.84 10.98 1.95
C ILE A 201 -3.08 11.05 0.64
N LYS A 202 -3.35 12.05 -0.23
CA LYS A 202 -2.59 12.24 -1.47
C LYS A 202 -1.11 12.46 -1.20
N ASN A 203 -0.75 13.23 -0.19
CA ASN A 203 0.65 13.41 0.19
C ASN A 203 1.26 12.08 0.62
N VAL A 204 0.55 11.29 1.42
CA VAL A 204 0.96 9.95 1.85
C VAL A 204 1.16 9.00 0.66
N THR A 205 0.22 8.96 -0.29
CA THR A 205 0.29 8.05 -1.47
C THR A 205 1.21 8.56 -2.59
N SER A 206 1.67 9.81 -2.51
CA SER A 206 2.64 10.38 -3.48
C SER A 206 4.07 10.32 -2.95
N ILE A 207 4.23 10.30 -1.62
CA ILE A 207 5.49 9.90 -0.97
C ILE A 207 5.64 8.38 -1.01
N ALA A 208 4.53 7.64 -1.17
CA ALA A 208 4.45 6.19 -1.32
C ALA A 208 4.31 5.64 -2.73
#